data_AF-A0A4U1JI65-F1
#
_entry.id   AF-A0A4U1JI65-F1
#
_cell.length_a   1.000
_cell.length_b   1.000
_cell.length_c   1.000
_cell.angle_alpha   90.00
_cell.angle_beta   90.00
_cell.angle_gamma   90.00
#
_symmetry.space_group_name_H-M   'P 1'
#
loop_
_entity.id
_entity.type
_entity.pdbx_description
1 polymer ?
#
loop_
_entity_poly.entity_id
_entity_poly.type
_entity_poly.pdbx_seq_one_letter_code
_entity_poly.pdbx_strand_id
1 'polypeptide(L)'
;MNGRSLLSTLAANVPATTFVTLLSLGALGCGASTPPPEDATHQNDSAPDDGASEPQDTGAVAAEPEPKPLSHGAKKITDDGAANDYTLTEKDCIELGKQYVAVQRGDQIAGLDKRLTDKQREQAVKNIDAVVGKMGEPWANGCIESLVGKVAERKRLECAMAAKSVKAFDECLNGEDPPK
;
A
#
# COMPACT_ATOMS: atom_id res chain seq x y z
N MET A 1 -41.44 -48.32 22.94
CA MET A 1 -40.21 -49.12 23.15
C MET A 1 -39.03 -48.31 22.62
N ASN A 2 -37.91 -48.32 23.35
CA ASN A 2 -36.49 -48.11 22.96
C ASN A 2 -36.18 -47.20 21.74
N GLY A 3 -35.29 -46.19 21.80
CA GLY A 3 -34.51 -45.65 22.93
C GLY A 3 -33.25 -44.89 22.47
N ARG A 4 -32.80 -43.93 23.30
CA ARG A 4 -31.40 -43.46 23.51
C ARG A 4 -30.52 -42.99 22.32
N SER A 5 -30.09 -41.72 22.45
CA SER A 5 -28.66 -41.28 22.49
C SER A 5 -27.88 -41.14 21.16
N LEU A 6 -26.87 -40.25 21.01
CA LEU A 6 -26.26 -39.17 21.83
C LEU A 6 -25.32 -38.31 20.94
N LEU A 7 -25.05 -37.05 21.34
CA LEU A 7 -23.85 -36.20 21.05
C LEU A 7 -23.54 -35.85 19.57
N SER A 8 -23.35 -34.58 19.18
CA SER A 8 -22.37 -33.55 19.62
C SER A 8 -20.92 -33.85 19.27
N THR A 9 -20.40 -33.14 18.26
CA THR A 9 -18.96 -32.92 18.07
C THR A 9 -18.69 -31.45 17.74
N LEU A 10 -18.51 -30.62 18.77
CA LEU A 10 -17.65 -29.44 18.62
C LEU A 10 -16.21 -29.95 18.53
N ALA A 11 -15.43 -29.41 17.59
CA ALA A 11 -13.98 -29.49 17.63
C ALA A 11 -13.44 -28.07 17.81
N ALA A 12 -13.07 -27.72 19.03
CA ALA A 12 -12.42 -26.47 19.37
C ALA A 12 -11.01 -26.73 19.90
N ASN A 13 -10.06 -25.92 19.42
CA ASN A 13 -8.91 -25.39 20.16
C ASN A 13 -7.67 -26.31 20.41
N VAL A 14 -6.55 -25.60 20.66
CA VAL A 14 -5.30 -26.00 21.39
C VAL A 14 -4.15 -26.60 20.52
N PRO A 15 -2.83 -26.32 20.78
CA PRO A 15 -2.17 -25.51 21.82
C PRO A 15 -1.17 -24.42 21.34
N ALA A 16 -0.65 -23.63 22.30
CA ALA A 16 0.60 -22.86 22.22
C ALA A 16 1.81 -23.63 22.83
N THR A 17 3.00 -23.00 22.93
CA THR A 17 4.33 -23.54 23.36
C THR A 17 5.10 -24.33 22.27
N THR A 18 6.44 -24.26 22.13
CA THR A 18 7.50 -24.31 23.17
C THR A 18 8.81 -23.58 22.76
N PHE A 19 9.70 -23.33 23.73
CA PHE A 19 11.01 -22.66 23.65
C PHE A 19 12.21 -23.61 23.38
N VAL A 20 13.43 -23.03 23.18
CA VAL A 20 14.80 -23.64 23.17
C VAL A 20 15.05 -24.60 21.99
N THR A 21 16.21 -24.73 21.30
CA THR A 21 17.66 -24.57 21.60
C THR A 21 18.42 -24.07 20.34
N LEU A 22 19.75 -23.85 20.24
CA LEU A 22 20.95 -24.04 21.10
C LEU A 22 22.07 -23.06 20.66
N LEU A 23 23.25 -23.08 21.30
CA LEU A 23 24.52 -22.49 20.83
C LEU A 23 25.35 -23.54 20.06
N SER A 24 26.23 -23.09 19.15
CA SER A 24 27.41 -23.86 18.72
C SER A 24 28.66 -22.97 18.68
N LEU A 25 29.54 -23.17 19.67
CA LEU A 25 30.84 -22.50 19.79
C LEU A 25 31.91 -23.40 19.15
N GLY A 26 32.66 -22.88 18.17
CA GLY A 26 33.74 -23.61 17.46
C GLY A 26 35.10 -22.98 17.77
N ALA A 27 36.07 -23.79 18.22
CA ALA A 27 37.30 -23.32 18.84
C ALA A 27 38.47 -23.06 17.87
N LEU A 28 39.23 -22.00 18.19
CA LEU A 28 40.71 -21.92 18.33
C LEU A 28 41.63 -22.56 17.27
N GLY A 29 42.54 -21.72 16.75
CA GLY A 29 43.75 -22.14 16.04
C GLY A 29 44.85 -21.07 16.11
N CYS A 30 45.61 -21.01 17.19
CA CYS A 30 46.76 -20.11 17.32
C CYS A 30 48.01 -20.70 16.63
N GLY A 31 48.74 -19.88 15.87
CA GLY A 31 50.07 -20.23 15.34
C GLY A 31 50.97 -18.99 15.30
N ALA A 32 51.94 -18.93 16.21
CA ALA A 32 52.88 -17.81 16.33
C ALA A 32 54.32 -18.26 16.05
N SER A 33 55.09 -17.47 15.30
CA SER A 33 56.56 -17.43 15.32
C SER A 33 57.08 -16.17 14.63
N THR A 34 58.27 -15.70 15.05
CA THR A 34 58.76 -14.31 14.87
C THR A 34 59.93 -14.23 13.84
N PRO A 35 60.75 -13.16 13.68
CA PRO A 35 61.04 -12.51 12.38
C PRO A 35 62.53 -12.66 11.93
N PRO A 36 63.10 -11.73 11.14
CA PRO A 36 63.00 -11.51 9.69
C PRO A 36 64.30 -11.95 8.95
N PRO A 37 64.40 -11.70 7.64
CA PRO A 37 65.46 -10.78 7.21
C PRO A 37 64.98 -9.72 6.20
N GLU A 38 65.90 -8.81 5.86
CA GLU A 38 65.62 -7.54 5.22
C GLU A 38 65.89 -7.52 3.71
N ASP A 39 65.36 -6.48 3.07
CA ASP A 39 65.83 -5.84 1.83
C ASP A 39 65.34 -6.31 0.44
N ALA A 40 65.23 -5.28 -0.40
CA ALA A 40 65.33 -5.26 -1.86
C ALA A 40 64.19 -5.79 -2.77
N THR A 41 63.46 -4.80 -3.32
CA THR A 41 63.16 -4.68 -4.78
C THR A 41 61.82 -5.22 -5.31
N HIS A 42 60.91 -4.27 -5.60
CA HIS A 42 59.91 -4.24 -6.67
C HIS A 42 59.28 -5.58 -7.16
N GLN A 43 57.98 -5.76 -6.89
CA GLN A 43 56.95 -5.80 -7.94
C GLN A 43 55.54 -5.63 -7.38
N ASN A 44 54.66 -5.03 -8.19
CA ASN A 44 53.33 -4.54 -7.82
C ASN A 44 52.52 -5.46 -6.89
N ASP A 45 52.13 -4.91 -5.75
CA ASP A 45 51.22 -5.55 -4.82
C ASP A 45 49.77 -5.55 -5.36
N SER A 46 48.96 -6.46 -4.82
CA SER A 46 47.57 -6.66 -5.23
C SER A 46 46.62 -5.66 -4.56
N ALA A 47 45.39 -5.58 -5.07
CA ALA A 47 44.34 -4.77 -4.48
C ALA A 47 43.99 -5.20 -3.04
N PRO A 48 43.64 -4.24 -2.18
CA PRO A 48 42.61 -4.42 -1.18
C PRO A 48 41.30 -3.76 -1.62
N ASP A 49 40.26 -4.57 -1.55
CA ASP A 49 38.86 -4.24 -1.29
C ASP A 49 38.66 -2.90 -0.56
N ASP A 50 37.93 -1.96 -1.17
CA ASP A 50 37.53 -0.71 -0.52
C ASP A 50 36.04 -0.43 -0.77
N GLY A 51 35.23 -0.78 0.23
CA GLY A 51 34.02 -0.03 0.55
C GLY A 51 32.91 0.02 -0.50
N ALA A 52 32.49 -1.12 -1.05
CA ALA A 52 31.20 -1.23 -1.74
C ALA A 52 30.05 -0.95 -0.75
N SER A 53 29.71 0.33 -0.58
CA SER A 53 28.54 0.75 0.19
C SER A 53 27.29 0.26 -0.51
N GLU A 54 26.66 -0.79 0.01
CA GLU A 54 25.32 -1.21 -0.39
C GLU A 54 24.39 0.02 -0.36
N PRO A 55 23.61 0.27 -1.43
CA PRO A 55 22.49 1.18 -1.34
C PRO A 55 21.54 0.63 -0.27
N GLN A 56 21.43 1.35 0.85
CA GLN A 56 20.36 1.07 1.80
C GLN A 56 19.04 1.37 1.10
N ASP A 57 18.43 0.32 0.56
CA ASP A 57 17.05 0.33 0.11
C ASP A 57 16.14 0.47 1.34
N THR A 58 16.05 1.70 1.85
CA THR A 58 14.91 2.15 2.65
C THR A 58 13.70 2.36 1.74
N GLY A 59 13.43 1.35 0.90
CA GLY A 59 12.15 1.08 0.32
C GLY A 59 11.17 0.86 1.46
N ALA A 60 10.65 1.97 1.98
CA ALA A 60 9.37 1.97 2.67
C ALA A 60 8.40 1.36 1.66
N VAL A 61 8.09 0.07 1.85
CA VAL A 61 7.08 -0.64 1.07
C VAL A 61 5.78 0.12 1.32
N ALA A 62 5.48 1.03 0.41
CA ALA A 62 4.17 1.63 0.28
C ALA A 62 3.27 0.47 -0.09
N ALA A 63 2.71 -0.17 0.94
CA ALA A 63 1.79 -1.28 0.80
C ALA A 63 0.74 -0.85 -0.22
N GLU A 64 0.66 -1.58 -1.33
CA GLU A 64 -0.27 -1.29 -2.40
C GLU A 64 -1.66 -1.23 -1.77
N PRO A 65 -2.32 -0.06 -1.75
CA PRO A 65 -3.57 0.08 -1.03
C PRO A 65 -4.62 -0.66 -1.85
N GLU A 66 -4.95 -1.88 -1.43
CA GLU A 66 -6.03 -2.66 -2.05
C GLU A 66 -7.28 -1.77 -2.16
N PRO A 67 -7.93 -1.70 -3.33
CA PRO A 67 -9.05 -0.81 -3.54
C PRO A 67 -10.20 -1.22 -2.62
N LYS A 68 -10.42 -0.41 -1.57
CA LYS A 68 -11.53 -0.63 -0.63
C LYS A 68 -12.85 -0.64 -1.40
N PRO A 69 -13.74 -1.62 -1.18
CA PRO A 69 -15.02 -1.67 -1.87
C PRO A 69 -15.83 -0.41 -1.56
N LEU A 70 -16.27 0.28 -2.62
CA LEU A 70 -17.09 1.50 -2.54
C LEU A 70 -18.50 1.11 -2.06
N SER A 71 -18.73 1.19 -0.76
CA SER A 71 -19.86 0.54 -0.10
C SER A 71 -21.15 1.35 -0.06
N HIS A 72 -21.08 2.69 -0.12
CA HIS A 72 -22.25 3.55 0.13
C HIS A 72 -22.66 4.44 -1.06
N GLY A 73 -21.89 4.46 -2.15
CA GLY A 73 -22.19 5.27 -3.33
C GLY A 73 -23.46 4.87 -4.11
N ALA A 74 -24.00 3.68 -3.86
CA ALA A 74 -25.14 3.14 -4.60
C ALA A 74 -26.32 2.78 -3.67
N LYS A 75 -27.37 3.63 -3.68
CA LYS A 75 -28.67 3.21 -3.16
C LYS A 75 -29.32 2.25 -4.14
N LYS A 76 -29.88 1.15 -3.62
CA LYS A 76 -30.72 0.25 -4.42
C LYS A 76 -31.99 1.03 -4.77
N ILE A 77 -32.37 1.06 -6.05
CA ILE A 77 -33.61 1.73 -6.48
C ILE A 77 -34.80 1.04 -5.79
N THR A 78 -35.46 1.79 -4.92
CA THR A 78 -36.82 1.51 -4.44
C THR A 78 -37.74 2.49 -5.15
N ASP A 79 -38.86 2.01 -5.71
CA ASP A 79 -39.74 2.72 -6.67
C ASP A 79 -40.36 4.05 -6.18
N ASP A 80 -40.13 4.46 -4.94
CA ASP A 80 -40.76 5.60 -4.28
C ASP A 80 -39.95 6.91 -4.39
N GLY A 81 -40.13 7.62 -5.52
CA GLY A 81 -40.22 9.08 -5.48
C GLY A 81 -38.93 9.93 -5.58
N ALA A 82 -38.40 10.03 -6.80
CA ALA A 82 -37.84 11.25 -7.41
C ALA A 82 -37.21 12.34 -6.50
N ALA A 83 -35.90 12.24 -6.26
CA ALA A 83 -35.04 13.41 -6.04
C ALA A 83 -33.55 13.11 -6.34
N ASN A 84 -33.09 13.44 -7.55
CA ASN A 84 -31.68 13.35 -8.00
C ASN A 84 -31.17 11.95 -8.34
N ASP A 85 -32.00 11.12 -8.99
CA ASP A 85 -31.57 9.83 -9.54
C ASP A 85 -30.55 10.03 -10.67
N TYR A 86 -29.26 9.94 -10.34
CA TYR A 86 -28.18 9.95 -11.30
C TYR A 86 -27.59 8.54 -11.44
N THR A 87 -27.84 7.89 -12.57
CA THR A 87 -27.23 6.60 -12.89
C THR A 87 -25.77 6.79 -13.22
N LEU A 88 -24.87 6.12 -12.47
CA LEU A 88 -23.44 6.21 -12.71
C LEU A 88 -23.09 5.56 -14.06
N THR A 89 -22.30 6.26 -14.88
CA THR A 89 -21.80 5.78 -16.16
C THR A 89 -20.34 5.34 -16.06
N GLU A 90 -19.89 4.51 -17.01
CA GLU A 90 -18.48 4.11 -17.14
C GLU A 90 -17.54 5.32 -17.20
N LYS A 91 -17.97 6.37 -17.92
CA LYS A 91 -17.24 7.64 -18.04
C LYS A 91 -17.04 8.31 -16.67
N ASP A 92 -18.05 8.30 -15.80
CA ASP A 92 -17.94 8.91 -14.47
C ASP A 92 -16.93 8.18 -13.61
N CYS A 93 -16.90 6.84 -13.66
CA CYS A 93 -15.88 6.04 -12.98
C CYS A 93 -14.47 6.33 -13.50
N ILE A 94 -14.29 6.55 -14.81
CA ILE A 94 -13.01 6.95 -15.40
C ILE A 94 -12.60 8.37 -14.94
N GLU A 95 -13.54 9.31 -14.81
CA GLU A 95 -13.26 10.67 -14.32
C GLU A 95 -12.97 10.70 -12.81
N LEU A 96 -13.71 9.94 -12.00
CA LEU A 96 -13.46 9.73 -10.58
C LEU A 96 -12.11 9.02 -10.34
N GLY A 97 -11.74 8.03 -11.16
CA GLY A 97 -10.43 7.36 -11.09
C GLY A 97 -9.26 8.29 -11.38
N LYS A 98 -9.43 9.24 -12.33
CA LYS A 98 -8.44 10.31 -12.55
C LYS A 98 -8.34 11.25 -11.36
N GLN A 99 -9.47 11.63 -10.75
CA GLN A 99 -9.47 12.46 -9.56
C GLN A 99 -8.82 11.75 -8.37
N TYR A 100 -9.09 10.45 -8.18
CA TYR A 100 -8.45 9.62 -7.16
C TYR A 100 -6.92 9.66 -7.27
N VAL A 101 -6.37 9.49 -8.48
CA VAL A 101 -4.93 9.63 -8.75
C VAL A 101 -4.44 11.05 -8.43
N ALA A 102 -5.19 12.09 -8.80
CA ALA A 102 -4.81 13.48 -8.54
C ALA A 102 -4.74 13.80 -7.04
N VAL A 103 -5.71 13.35 -6.23
CA VAL A 103 -5.68 13.56 -4.77
C VAL A 103 -4.63 12.68 -4.08
N GLN A 104 -4.44 11.43 -4.56
CA GLN A 104 -3.40 10.53 -4.06
C GLN A 104 -1.99 11.10 -4.31
N ARG A 105 -1.76 11.69 -5.48
CA ARG A 105 -0.56 12.46 -5.80
C ARG A 105 -0.38 13.65 -4.87
N GLY A 106 -1.45 14.43 -4.65
CA GLY A 106 -1.44 15.61 -3.78
C GLY A 106 -1.01 15.27 -2.36
N ASP A 107 -1.61 14.24 -1.76
CA ASP A 107 -1.30 13.79 -0.40
C ASP A 107 0.14 13.26 -0.28
N GLN A 108 0.61 12.46 -1.24
CA GLN A 108 1.98 11.94 -1.25
C GLN A 108 3.03 13.06 -1.38
N ILE A 109 2.78 14.06 -2.23
CA ILE A 109 3.67 15.23 -2.39
C ILE A 109 3.65 16.11 -1.13
N ALA A 110 2.49 16.29 -0.49
CA ALA A 110 2.37 17.03 0.77
C ALA A 110 3.09 16.33 1.94
N GLY A 111 3.22 15.00 1.89
CA GLY A 111 3.98 14.19 2.84
C GLY A 111 5.51 14.21 2.66
N LEU A 112 6.04 14.77 1.57
CA LEU A 112 7.49 14.80 1.32
C LEU A 112 8.22 15.69 2.34
N ASP A 113 9.30 15.17 2.93
CA ASP A 113 10.11 15.88 3.93
C ASP A 113 10.59 17.26 3.39
N LYS A 114 10.50 18.28 4.23
CA LYS A 114 10.82 19.69 3.89
C LYS A 114 12.32 19.94 3.73
N ARG A 115 13.17 19.04 4.24
CA ARG A 115 14.65 19.08 4.18
C ARG A 115 15.23 18.47 2.90
N LEU A 116 14.41 17.82 2.07
CA LEU A 116 14.84 17.33 0.76
C LEU A 116 15.33 18.49 -0.11
N THR A 117 16.48 18.30 -0.75
CA THR A 117 16.96 19.20 -1.81
C THR A 117 16.02 19.16 -3.02
N ASP A 118 16.05 20.19 -3.87
CA ASP A 118 15.17 20.27 -5.04
C ASP A 118 15.30 19.05 -5.96
N LYS A 119 16.52 18.55 -6.18
CA LYS A 119 16.77 17.34 -6.99
C LYS A 119 16.15 16.08 -6.36
N GLN A 120 16.25 15.92 -5.04
CA GLN A 120 15.64 14.79 -4.34
C GLN A 120 14.11 14.90 -4.35
N ARG A 121 13.57 16.11 -4.19
CA ARG A 121 12.12 16.37 -4.29
C ARG A 121 11.61 16.08 -5.70
N GLU A 122 12.30 16.53 -6.73
CA GLU A 122 11.94 16.25 -8.13
C GLU A 122 11.93 14.74 -8.42
N GLN A 123 12.96 14.01 -7.98
CA GLN A 123 12.99 12.56 -8.14
C GLN A 123 11.90 11.84 -7.34
N ALA A 124 11.62 12.29 -6.11
CA ALA A 124 10.53 11.74 -5.30
C ALA A 124 9.16 11.99 -5.96
N VAL A 125 8.93 13.17 -6.54
CA VAL A 125 7.72 13.48 -7.32
C VAL A 125 7.60 12.57 -8.55
N LYS A 126 8.68 12.35 -9.31
CA LYS A 126 8.67 11.41 -10.45
C LYS A 126 8.34 9.98 -10.01
N ASN A 127 8.87 9.54 -8.88
CA ASN A 127 8.60 8.21 -8.33
C ASN A 127 7.13 8.09 -7.87
N ILE A 128 6.59 9.13 -7.21
CA ILE A 128 5.16 9.22 -6.85
C ILE A 128 4.31 9.12 -8.11
N ASP A 129 4.60 9.93 -9.14
CA ASP A 129 3.84 9.98 -10.39
C ASP A 129 3.81 8.62 -11.11
N ALA A 130 4.92 7.88 -11.11
CA ALA A 130 5.02 6.54 -11.68
C ALA A 130 4.25 5.46 -10.89
N VAL A 131 4.02 5.66 -9.58
CA VAL A 131 3.23 4.76 -8.73
C VAL A 131 1.74 5.10 -8.81
N VAL A 132 1.36 6.35 -8.55
CA VAL A 132 -0.06 6.77 -8.53
C VAL A 132 -0.69 6.67 -9.91
N GLY A 133 0.08 6.87 -11.00
CA GLY A 133 -0.41 6.70 -12.37
C GLY A 133 -0.95 5.30 -12.67
N LYS A 134 -0.53 4.27 -11.91
CA LYS A 134 -1.02 2.88 -12.04
C LYS A 134 -2.30 2.60 -11.25
N MET A 135 -2.69 3.49 -10.34
CA MET A 135 -3.83 3.26 -9.43
C MET A 135 -5.19 3.66 -10.03
N GLY A 136 -5.20 4.55 -11.02
CA GLY A 136 -6.43 5.12 -11.57
C GLY A 136 -7.30 4.13 -12.36
N GLU A 137 -6.67 3.27 -13.17
CA GLU A 137 -7.39 2.27 -13.97
C GLU A 137 -7.97 1.13 -13.11
N PRO A 138 -7.24 0.49 -12.18
CA PRO A 138 -7.83 -0.48 -11.25
C PRO A 138 -8.97 0.11 -10.41
N TRP A 139 -8.83 1.36 -9.94
CA TRP A 139 -9.90 2.05 -9.21
C TRP A 139 -11.13 2.28 -10.09
N ALA A 140 -10.93 2.76 -11.33
CA ALA A 140 -12.02 2.98 -12.28
C ALA A 140 -12.74 1.66 -12.63
N ASN A 141 -12.00 0.57 -12.85
CA ASN A 141 -12.57 -0.75 -13.11
C ASN A 141 -13.40 -1.25 -11.92
N GLY A 142 -12.89 -1.14 -10.69
CA GLY A 142 -13.65 -1.48 -9.49
C GLY A 142 -14.93 -0.64 -9.31
N CYS A 143 -14.87 0.65 -9.68
CA CYS A 143 -16.05 1.52 -9.75
C CYS A 143 -17.04 1.06 -10.84
N ILE A 144 -16.56 0.67 -12.03
CA ILE A 144 -17.40 0.20 -13.13
C ILE A 144 -18.15 -1.06 -12.72
N GLU A 145 -17.44 -2.08 -12.23
CA GLU A 145 -18.04 -3.35 -11.77
C GLU A 145 -19.01 -3.16 -10.60
N SER A 146 -18.70 -2.24 -9.69
CA SER A 146 -19.45 -2.09 -8.43
C SER A 146 -20.58 -1.06 -8.47
N LEU A 147 -20.53 -0.04 -9.33
CA LEU A 147 -21.43 1.13 -9.24
C LEU A 147 -22.11 1.52 -10.57
N VAL A 148 -21.60 1.14 -11.73
CA VAL A 148 -22.25 1.50 -13.01
C VAL A 148 -23.63 0.86 -13.12
N GLY A 149 -24.59 1.62 -13.64
CA GLY A 149 -26.00 1.21 -13.69
C GLY A 149 -26.73 1.27 -12.34
N LYS A 150 -26.05 1.63 -11.24
CA LYS A 150 -26.68 1.96 -9.95
C LYS A 150 -26.91 3.47 -9.84
N VAL A 151 -27.87 3.87 -9.02
CA VAL A 151 -28.15 5.29 -8.73
C VAL A 151 -27.20 5.78 -7.64
N ALA A 152 -26.46 6.83 -7.98
CA ALA A 152 -25.59 7.57 -7.07
C ALA A 152 -26.16 8.98 -6.83
N GLU A 153 -25.96 9.49 -5.61
CA GLU A 153 -26.37 10.86 -5.28
C GLU A 153 -25.39 11.85 -5.95
N ARG A 154 -25.86 12.64 -6.94
CA ARG A 154 -25.01 13.56 -7.72
C ARG A 154 -24.10 14.44 -6.84
N LYS A 155 -24.60 14.94 -5.70
CA LYS A 155 -23.81 15.73 -4.73
C LYS A 155 -22.55 15.01 -4.23
N ARG A 156 -22.58 13.69 -4.07
CA ARG A 156 -21.42 12.88 -3.64
C ARG A 156 -20.34 12.84 -4.71
N LEU A 157 -20.74 12.76 -5.98
CA LEU A 157 -19.84 12.79 -7.12
C LEU A 157 -19.21 14.18 -7.26
N GLU A 158 -20.01 15.24 -7.17
CA GLU A 158 -19.53 16.63 -7.18
C GLU A 158 -18.55 16.92 -6.03
N CYS A 159 -18.84 16.42 -4.82
CA CYS A 159 -17.95 16.47 -3.67
C CYS A 159 -16.63 15.73 -3.93
N ALA A 160 -16.69 14.50 -4.43
CA ALA A 160 -15.49 13.69 -4.72
C ALA A 160 -14.62 14.36 -5.79
N MET A 161 -15.23 14.90 -6.86
CA MET A 161 -14.53 15.66 -7.90
C MET A 161 -13.93 16.98 -7.39
N ALA A 162 -14.47 17.56 -6.32
CA ALA A 162 -13.93 18.75 -5.65
C ALA A 162 -12.93 18.44 -4.51
N ALA A 163 -12.74 17.15 -4.16
CA ALA A 163 -11.90 16.74 -3.06
C ALA A 163 -10.41 17.08 -3.31
N LYS A 164 -9.68 17.39 -2.23
CA LYS A 164 -8.26 17.79 -2.26
C LYS A 164 -7.31 16.80 -1.60
N SER A 165 -7.85 15.74 -1.00
CA SER A 165 -7.13 14.64 -0.36
C SER A 165 -7.91 13.34 -0.53
N VAL A 166 -7.23 12.21 -0.42
CA VAL A 166 -7.81 10.87 -0.50
C VAL A 166 -8.87 10.68 0.58
N LYS A 167 -8.64 11.20 1.79
CA LYS A 167 -9.63 11.15 2.87
C LYS A 167 -10.92 11.87 2.49
N ALA A 168 -10.83 13.09 1.96
CA ALA A 168 -12.03 13.85 1.58
C ALA A 168 -12.77 13.18 0.41
N PHE A 169 -12.03 12.62 -0.55
CA PHE A 169 -12.59 11.87 -1.68
C PHE A 169 -13.36 10.63 -1.20
N ASP A 170 -12.77 9.84 -0.30
CA ASP A 170 -13.40 8.68 0.33
C ASP A 170 -14.63 9.07 1.16
N GLU A 171 -14.55 10.15 1.95
CA GLU A 171 -15.65 10.67 2.77
C GLU A 171 -16.84 11.13 1.91
N CYS A 172 -16.61 11.75 0.75
CA CYS A 172 -17.68 12.09 -0.20
C CYS A 172 -18.44 10.86 -0.72
N LEU A 173 -17.71 9.79 -1.12
CA LEU A 173 -18.29 8.59 -1.74
C LEU A 173 -18.86 7.59 -0.73
N ASN A 174 -18.21 7.45 0.43
CA ASN A 174 -18.46 6.41 1.41
C ASN A 174 -18.92 6.94 2.79
N GLY A 175 -19.00 8.25 3.01
CA GLY A 175 -19.50 8.84 4.27
C GLY A 175 -21.00 8.62 4.48
N GLU A 176 -21.43 8.47 5.73
CA GLU A 176 -22.83 8.17 6.10
C GLU A 176 -23.79 9.27 5.63
N ASP A 177 -23.48 10.54 5.93
CA ASP A 177 -24.25 11.70 5.50
C ASP A 177 -23.89 12.17 4.08
N PRO A 178 -24.87 12.69 3.30
CA PRO A 178 -24.57 13.37 2.04
C PRO A 178 -23.81 14.68 2.29
N PRO A 179 -22.88 15.07 1.42
CA PRO A 179 -22.18 16.35 1.53
C PRO A 179 -23.17 17.52 1.40
N LYS A 180 -22.90 18.57 2.18
CA LYS A 180 -23.81 19.72 2.38
C LYS A 180 -23.90 20.61 1.15
#